data_AF-A0A2S1LGG1-F1
#
_entry.id   AF-A0A2S1LGG1-F1
#
_cell.length_a   1.000
_cell.length_b   1.000
_cell.length_c   1.000
_cell.angle_alpha   90.00
_cell.angle_beta   90.00
_cell.angle_gamma   90.00
#
_symmetry.space_group_name_H-M   'P 1'
#
loop_
_entity.id
_entity.type
_entity.pdbx_description
1 polymer ?
#
loop_
_entity_poly.entity_id
_entity_poly.type
_entity_poly.pdbx_seq_one_letter_code
_entity_poly.pdbx_strand_id
1 'polypeptide(L)' 'MSDLKEMSFADLKAAADYLEKLKSERIEDLKSQGMDTKTNKGLDDMGKLEYDIHTALFSRLMKLKKS' A
#
# COMPACT_ATOMS: atom_id res chain seq x y z
N MET A 1 -8.56 0.11 9.95
CA MET A 1 -7.44 0.94 10.47
C MET A 1 -6.81 0.41 11.77
N SER A 2 -7.44 -0.53 12.50
CA SER A 2 -6.83 -1.11 13.71
C SER A 2 -5.71 -2.11 13.40
N ASP A 3 -5.85 -2.93 12.36
CA ASP A 3 -4.92 -4.04 12.10
C ASP A 3 -3.50 -3.58 11.74
N LEU A 4 -3.36 -2.51 10.95
CA LEU A 4 -2.04 -1.95 10.58
C LEU A 4 -1.24 -1.43 11.80
N LYS A 5 -1.93 -1.04 12.88
CA LYS A 5 -1.26 -0.55 14.10
C LYS A 5 -0.64 -1.68 14.91
N GLU A 6 -1.05 -2.92 14.71
CA GLU A 6 -0.56 -4.10 15.44
C GLU A 6 0.49 -4.90 14.67
N MET A 7 0.51 -4.80 13.34
CA MET A 7 1.51 -5.45 12.47
C MET A 7 2.95 -5.09 12.86
N SER A 8 3.97 -5.91 12.64
CA SER A 8 5.37 -5.51 12.90
C SER A 8 5.92 -4.56 11.81
N PHE A 9 7.17 -4.08 11.96
CA PHE A 9 7.85 -3.34 10.89
C PHE A 9 8.08 -4.20 9.64
N ALA A 10 8.45 -5.48 9.84
CA ALA A 10 8.68 -6.41 8.75
C ALA A 10 7.38 -6.69 7.99
N ASP A 11 6.28 -6.86 8.73
CA ASP A 11 4.96 -7.12 8.13
C ASP A 11 4.47 -5.91 7.33
N LEU A 12 4.63 -4.69 7.86
CA LEU A 12 4.24 -3.48 7.14
C LEU A 12 5.07 -3.28 5.86
N LYS A 13 6.37 -3.58 5.91
CA LYS A 13 7.22 -3.53 4.72
C LYS A 13 6.80 -4.58 3.69
N ALA A 14 6.59 -5.82 4.11
CA ALA A 14 6.15 -6.89 3.23
C ALA A 14 4.77 -6.60 2.60
N ALA A 15 3.86 -5.97 3.37
CA ALA A 15 2.57 -5.53 2.86
C ALA A 15 2.68 -4.44 1.80
N ALA A 16 3.59 -3.46 2.00
CA ALA A 16 3.86 -2.43 0.99
C ALA A 16 4.40 -3.05 -0.31
N ASP A 17 5.42 -3.90 -0.21
CA ASP A 17 6.04 -4.57 -1.36
C ASP A 17 5.02 -5.44 -2.13
N TYR A 18 4.17 -6.18 -1.41
CA TYR A 18 3.12 -6.99 -2.01
C TYR A 18 2.05 -6.14 -2.72
N LEU A 19 1.68 -5.01 -2.12
CA LEU A 19 0.71 -4.09 -2.70
C LEU A 19 1.20 -3.44 -3.99
N GLU A 20 2.48 -3.04 -4.06
CA GLU A 20 3.10 -2.53 -5.29
C GLU A 20 3.04 -3.54 -6.43
N LYS A 21 3.31 -4.82 -6.12
CA LYS A 21 3.22 -5.92 -7.09
C LYS A 21 1.78 -6.08 -7.61
N LEU A 22 0.80 -6.17 -6.72
CA LEU A 22 -0.61 -6.31 -7.10
C LEU A 22 -1.12 -5.12 -7.92
N LYS A 23 -0.69 -3.90 -7.57
CA LYS A 23 -1.05 -2.69 -8.31
C LYS A 23 -0.48 -2.72 -9.73
N SER A 24 0.75 -3.19 -9.89
CA SER A 24 1.40 -3.35 -11.20
C SER A 24 0.67 -4.38 -12.06
N GLU A 25 0.40 -5.57 -11.51
CA GLU A 25 -0.38 -6.63 -12.18
C GLU A 25 -1.76 -6.11 -12.61
N ARG A 26 -2.46 -5.38 -11.73
CA ARG A 26 -3.77 -4.80 -12.05
C ARG A 26 -3.70 -3.76 -13.17
N ILE A 27 -2.67 -2.92 -13.19
CA ILE A 27 -2.46 -1.93 -14.26
C ILE A 27 -2.23 -2.63 -15.61
N GLU A 28 -1.41 -3.68 -15.63
CA GLU A 28 -1.15 -4.47 -16.84
C GLU A 28 -2.42 -5.14 -17.37
N ASP A 29 -3.19 -5.77 -16.49
CA ASP A 29 -4.49 -6.37 -16.82
C ASP A 29 -5.45 -5.34 -17.44
N LEU A 30 -5.60 -4.18 -16.81
CA LEU A 30 -6.49 -3.12 -17.31
C LEU A 30 -6.04 -2.60 -18.68
N LYS A 31 -4.73 -2.43 -18.88
CA LYS A 31 -4.17 -2.05 -20.19
C LYS A 31 -4.46 -3.10 -21.26
N SER A 32 -4.32 -4.39 -20.93
CA SER A 32 -4.62 -5.49 -21.86
C SER A 32 -6.09 -5.51 -22.30
N GLN A 33 -6.99 -5.04 -21.43
CA GLN A 33 -8.42 -4.94 -21.68
C GLN A 33 -8.82 -3.60 -22.32
N GLY A 34 -7.86 -2.70 -22.57
CA GLY A 34 -8.11 -1.36 -23.11
C GLY A 34 -8.87 -0.44 -22.14
N MET A 35 -8.84 -0.75 -20.84
CA MET A 35 -9.54 0.02 -19.81
C MET A 35 -8.70 1.19 -19.31
N ASP A 36 -9.38 2.28 -18.95
CA ASP A 36 -8.72 3.40 -18.28
C ASP A 36 -8.34 3.02 -16.83
N THR A 37 -7.08 3.27 -16.51
CA THR A 37 -6.52 3.01 -15.18
C THR A 37 -6.83 4.14 -14.20
N LYS A 38 -7.10 5.36 -14.69
CA LYS A 38 -7.32 6.55 -13.85
C LYS A 38 -8.66 6.58 -13.14
N THR A 39 -9.63 5.81 -13.63
CA THR A 39 -10.98 5.72 -13.06
C THR A 39 -11.21 4.36 -12.37
N ASN A 40 -10.16 3.55 -12.23
CA ASN A 40 -10.27 2.24 -11.62
C ASN A 40 -10.31 2.36 -10.09
N LYS A 41 -11.49 2.17 -9.51
CA LYS A 41 -11.69 2.19 -8.06
C LYS A 41 -10.77 1.24 -7.28
N GLY A 42 -10.42 0.09 -7.86
CA GLY A 42 -9.48 -0.84 -7.23
C GLY A 42 -8.07 -0.27 -7.08
N LEU A 43 -7.59 0.47 -8.09
CA LEU A 43 -6.30 1.17 -8.01
C LEU A 43 -6.34 2.33 -7.01
N ASP A 44 -7.46 3.05 -6.91
CA ASP A 44 -7.65 4.10 -5.91
C ASP A 44 -7.64 3.52 -4.48
N ASP A 45 -8.36 2.43 -4.25
CA ASP A 45 -8.41 1.78 -2.93
C ASP A 45 -7.04 1.19 -2.55
N MET A 46 -6.30 0.64 -3.51
CA MET A 46 -4.89 0.25 -3.33
C MET A 46 -4.00 1.44 -2.97
N GLY A 47 -4.16 2.58 -3.64
CA GLY A 47 -3.40 3.80 -3.34
C GLY A 47 -3.64 4.33 -1.92
N LYS A 48 -4.88 4.24 -1.42
CA LYS A 48 -5.19 4.59 -0.03
C LYS A 48 -4.52 3.64 0.97
N LEU A 49 -4.56 2.33 0.69
CA LEU A 49 -3.91 1.34 1.56
C LEU A 49 -2.39 1.54 1.61
N GLU A 50 -1.77 1.84 0.47
CA GLU A 50 -0.34 2.15 0.35
C GLU A 50 0.04 3.35 1.24
N TYR A 51 -0.75 4.42 1.16
CA TYR A 51 -0.59 5.61 2.00
C TYR A 51 -0.70 5.30 3.50
N ASP A 52 -1.69 4.49 3.90
CA ASP A 52 -1.90 4.12 5.30
C ASP A 52 -0.73 3.27 5.84
N ILE A 53 -0.21 2.32 5.07
CA ILE A 53 0.95 1.49 5.43
C ILE A 53 2.20 2.37 5.61
N HIS A 54 2.48 3.27 4.67
CA HIS A 54 3.62 4.19 4.74
C HIS A 54 3.51 5.12 5.94
N THR A 55 2.31 5.63 6.22
CA THR A 55 2.05 6.49 7.38
C THR A 55 2.30 5.74 8.70
N ALA A 56 1.88 4.47 8.80
CA ALA A 56 2.13 3.63 9.96
C ALA A 56 3.63 3.36 10.17
N LEU A 57 4.36 3.02 9.10
CA LEU A 57 5.81 2.84 9.12
C LEU A 57 6.53 4.09 9.58
N PHE A 58 6.25 5.23 8.95
CA PHE A 58 6.87 6.51 9.28
C PHE A 58 6.63 6.89 10.74
N SER A 59 5.40 6.78 11.21
CA SER A 59 5.04 7.09 12.60
C SER A 59 5.84 6.28 13.61
N ARG A 60 6.13 5.01 13.32
CA ARG A 60 6.91 4.15 14.20
C ARG A 60 8.41 4.44 14.14
N LEU A 61 8.95 4.70 12.95
CA LEU A 61 10.34 5.14 12.80
C LEU A 61 10.60 6.41 13.62
N MET A 62 9.66 7.36 13.58
CA MET A 62 9.74 8.59 14.34
C MET A 62 9.67 8.39 15.86
N LYS A 63 8.96 7.37 16.33
CA LYS A 63 8.95 6.99 17.75
C LYS A 63 10.29 6.40 18.19
N LEU A 64 10.89 5.54 17.38
CA LEU A 64 12.21 4.95 17.66
C LEU A 64 13.32 6.00 17.71
N LYS A 65 13.29 6.99 16.80
CA LYS A 65 14.28 8.09 16.79
C LYS A 65 14.25 8.97 18.05
N LYS A 66 13.12 9.01 18.76
CA LYS A 66 12.95 9.83 19.98
C LYS A 66 13.29 9.07 21.28
N SER A 67 13.63 7.79 21.18
CA SER A 67 14.03 6.93 22.30
C SER A 67 15.54 6.81 22.38
#